data_AF-B0MXH3-F1
#
_entry.id   AF-B0MXH3-F1
#
_cell.length_a   1.000
_cell.length_b   1.000
_cell.length_c   1.000
_cell.angle_alpha   90.00
_cell.angle_beta   90.00
_cell.angle_gamma   90.00
#
_symmetry.space_group_name_H-M   'P 1'
#
loop_
_entity.id
_entity.type
_entity.pdbx_description
1 polymer ?
#
loop_
_entity_poly.entity_id
_entity_poly.type
_entity_poly.pdbx_seq_one_letter_code
_entity_poly.pdbx_strand_id
1 'polypeptide(L)'
;MENIWGPQRKTGNMEEESLREENRKAHEEDERFRMTAVKAAGQVRQRMRCATGESDEVIRRKFMLPERYILTLMTVETLGQERMLLDLMAGGRLGADLVLCGRRSFYADMLLRTARDRRLALRTNFIYEYSPEELSAFFRMADGLVYLPRKRGRVQPVVEALYAGIPAVLSDTRRNRLTAGDAARYIACPELDELADTLDAILSDSGLRRQVQGCCLRRVERWKTPDDNLRTRE
;
A
#
# COMPACT_ATOMS: atom_id res chain seq x y z
N MET A 1 -26.89 61.46 -11.88
CA MET A 1 -25.79 60.54 -12.24
C MET A 1 -25.69 59.53 -11.12
N GLU A 2 -26.36 58.39 -11.29
CA GLU A 2 -26.41 57.32 -10.29
C GLU A 2 -25.11 56.51 -10.30
N ASN A 3 -24.61 56.19 -9.11
CA ASN A 3 -23.38 55.43 -8.88
C ASN A 3 -23.54 53.97 -9.33
N ILE A 4 -22.88 53.59 -10.43
CA ILE A 4 -22.86 52.23 -11.01
C ILE A 4 -21.73 51.36 -10.40
N TRP A 5 -21.47 51.46 -9.10
CA TRP A 5 -20.44 50.65 -8.44
C TRP A 5 -20.94 50.03 -7.12
N GLY A 6 -21.57 48.86 -7.26
CA GLY A 6 -21.65 47.80 -6.25
C GLY A 6 -21.86 46.46 -6.96
N PRO A 7 -21.60 45.28 -6.36
CA PRO A 7 -20.80 44.90 -5.20
C PRO A 7 -19.67 43.90 -5.61
N GLN A 8 -18.81 44.20 -6.59
CA GLN A 8 -17.76 43.26 -7.04
C GLN A 8 -16.71 42.94 -5.96
N ARG A 9 -16.52 43.80 -4.96
CA ARG A 9 -15.58 43.55 -3.83
C ARG A 9 -16.08 42.51 -2.83
N LYS A 10 -17.40 42.30 -2.69
CA LYS A 10 -17.94 41.33 -1.71
C LYS A 10 -17.84 39.89 -2.21
N THR A 11 -17.98 39.67 -3.51
CA THR A 11 -17.87 38.34 -4.13
C THR A 11 -16.44 37.81 -4.13
N GLY A 12 -15.44 38.66 -4.43
CA GLY A 12 -14.02 38.25 -4.36
C GLY A 12 -13.55 37.92 -2.93
N ASN A 13 -14.07 38.62 -1.92
CA ASN A 13 -13.73 38.36 -0.51
C ASN A 13 -14.34 37.03 -0.01
N MET A 14 -15.56 36.68 -0.47
CA MET A 14 -16.19 35.39 -0.14
C MET A 14 -15.50 34.20 -0.83
N GLU A 15 -15.04 34.37 -2.07
CA GLU A 15 -14.27 33.34 -2.79
C GLU A 15 -12.91 33.11 -2.12
N GLU A 16 -12.20 34.17 -1.70
CA GLU A 16 -10.96 34.04 -0.94
C GLU A 16 -11.15 33.40 0.44
N GLU A 17 -12.22 33.76 1.17
CA GLU A 17 -12.54 33.12 2.46
C GLU A 17 -12.92 31.65 2.30
N SER A 18 -13.66 31.29 1.24
CA SER A 18 -13.98 29.90 0.91
C SER A 18 -12.73 29.09 0.61
N LEU A 19 -11.82 29.62 -0.21
CA LEU A 19 -10.54 28.96 -0.52
C LEU A 19 -9.64 28.81 0.71
N ARG A 20 -9.62 29.80 1.61
CA ARG A 20 -8.88 29.71 2.88
C ARG A 20 -9.46 28.63 3.78
N GLU A 21 -10.79 28.52 3.85
CA GLU A 21 -11.48 27.50 4.62
C GLU A 21 -11.24 26.08 4.07
N GLU A 22 -11.28 25.92 2.74
CA GLU A 22 -10.95 24.66 2.06
C GLU A 22 -9.49 24.27 2.31
N ASN A 23 -8.55 25.21 2.22
CA ASN A 23 -7.14 24.97 2.52
C ASN A 23 -6.91 24.58 3.98
N ARG A 24 -7.63 25.22 4.93
CA ARG A 24 -7.57 24.86 6.35
C ARG A 24 -8.05 23.43 6.59
N LYS A 25 -9.22 23.07 6.05
CA LYS A 25 -9.76 21.71 6.13
C LYS A 25 -8.82 20.68 5.51
N ALA A 26 -8.23 21.01 4.37
CA ALA A 26 -7.25 20.18 3.69
C ALA A 26 -6.00 19.96 4.53
N HIS A 27 -5.50 20.98 5.22
CA HIS A 27 -4.34 20.87 6.13
C HIS A 27 -4.67 20.03 7.38
N GLU A 28 -5.84 20.23 7.99
CA GLU A 28 -6.30 19.44 9.13
C GLU A 28 -6.45 17.95 8.78
N GLU A 29 -6.93 17.65 7.58
CA GLU A 29 -7.03 16.27 7.10
C GLU A 29 -5.65 15.64 6.88
N ASP A 30 -4.69 16.39 6.35
CA ASP A 30 -3.31 15.94 6.18
C ASP A 30 -2.63 15.63 7.52
N GLU A 31 -2.81 16.51 8.51
CA GLU A 31 -2.30 16.27 9.87
C GLU A 31 -2.93 15.02 10.49
N ARG A 32 -4.24 14.80 10.28
CA ARG A 32 -4.91 13.57 10.73
C ARG A 32 -4.32 12.32 10.06
N PHE A 33 -4.03 12.37 8.77
CA PHE A 33 -3.39 11.26 8.06
C PHE A 33 -1.97 11.03 8.54
N ARG A 34 -1.21 12.10 8.77
CA ARG A 34 0.15 12.05 9.33
C ARG A 34 0.15 11.36 10.69
N MET A 35 -0.73 11.75 11.60
CA MET A 35 -0.86 11.13 12.92
C MET A 35 -1.25 9.65 12.83
N THR A 36 -2.12 9.29 11.89
CA THR A 36 -2.49 7.88 11.64
C THR A 36 -1.28 7.08 11.15
N ALA A 37 -0.49 7.63 10.23
CA ALA A 37 0.73 7.01 9.72
C ALA A 37 1.79 6.82 10.82
N VAL A 38 2.00 7.82 11.67
CA VAL A 38 2.91 7.73 12.83
C VAL A 38 2.48 6.62 13.79
N LYS A 39 1.19 6.53 14.12
CA LYS A 39 0.68 5.46 14.99
C LYS A 39 0.88 4.08 14.37
N ALA A 40 0.57 3.94 13.07
CA ALA A 40 0.80 2.69 12.33
C ALA A 40 2.30 2.35 12.31
N ALA A 41 3.17 3.33 12.08
CA ALA A 41 4.62 3.15 12.06
C ALA A 41 5.16 2.63 13.39
N GLY A 42 4.70 3.16 14.53
CA GLY A 42 5.09 2.66 15.85
C GLY A 42 4.71 1.19 16.04
N GLN A 43 3.49 0.79 15.65
CA GLN A 43 3.02 -0.60 15.74
C GLN A 43 3.80 -1.54 14.81
N VAL A 44 3.99 -1.13 13.55
CA VAL A 44 4.72 -1.92 12.54
C VAL A 44 6.18 -2.06 12.94
N ARG A 45 6.82 -0.99 13.40
CA ARG A 45 8.21 -1.01 13.90
C ARG A 45 8.39 -2.01 15.02
N GLN A 46 7.47 -2.04 15.99
CA GLN A 46 7.52 -2.99 17.09
C GLN A 46 7.45 -4.42 16.57
N ARG A 47 6.54 -4.73 15.65
CA ARG A 47 6.40 -6.06 15.04
C ARG A 47 7.58 -6.46 14.17
N MET A 48 8.12 -5.54 13.38
CA MET A 48 9.28 -5.78 12.52
C MET A 48 10.57 -6.02 13.32
N ARG A 49 10.65 -5.50 14.57
CA ARG A 49 11.72 -5.81 15.52
C ARG A 49 11.49 -7.12 16.25
N CYS A 50 10.24 -7.38 16.64
CA CYS A 50 9.79 -8.64 17.19
C CYS A 50 9.58 -9.65 16.04
N ALA A 51 10.64 -9.97 15.30
CA ALA A 51 10.66 -11.26 14.61
C ALA A 51 10.51 -12.30 15.72
N THR A 52 9.33 -12.90 15.83
CA THR A 52 9.13 -14.15 16.57
C THR A 52 10.31 -15.05 16.24
N GLY A 53 10.89 -15.77 17.21
CA GLY A 53 12.12 -16.55 17.00
C GLY A 53 12.08 -17.62 15.89
N GLU A 54 10.98 -17.74 15.14
CA GLU A 54 10.86 -18.46 13.89
C GLU A 54 11.49 -17.67 12.73
N SER A 55 12.43 -18.30 12.02
CA SER A 55 13.03 -17.70 10.83
C SER A 55 12.02 -17.55 9.70
N ASP A 56 12.26 -16.60 8.79
CA ASP A 56 11.46 -16.41 7.58
C ASP A 56 11.28 -17.68 6.76
N GLU A 57 12.27 -18.57 6.77
CA GLU A 57 12.22 -19.87 6.12
C GLU A 57 11.19 -20.82 6.75
N VAL A 58 11.05 -20.79 8.08
CA VAL A 58 10.02 -21.58 8.78
C VAL A 58 8.64 -21.09 8.37
N ILE A 59 8.43 -19.77 8.37
CA ILE A 59 7.16 -19.16 7.94
C ILE A 59 6.89 -19.45 6.46
N ARG A 60 7.90 -19.32 5.59
CA ARG A 60 7.80 -19.66 4.16
C ARG A 60 7.33 -21.10 3.96
N ARG A 61 7.89 -22.07 4.70
CA ARG A 61 7.47 -23.48 4.63
C ARG A 61 6.07 -23.69 5.19
N LYS A 62 5.76 -23.10 6.35
CA LYS A 62 4.45 -23.18 7.01
C LYS A 62 3.32 -22.76 6.09
N PHE A 63 3.51 -21.66 5.36
CA PHE A 63 2.50 -21.11 4.47
C PHE A 63 2.68 -21.51 3.00
N MET A 64 3.68 -22.34 2.67
CA MET A 64 4.05 -22.70 1.30
C MET A 64 4.22 -21.46 0.39
N LEU A 65 4.94 -20.44 0.88
CA LEU A 65 5.16 -19.21 0.13
C LEU A 65 6.13 -19.47 -1.03
N PRO A 66 5.79 -19.06 -2.26
CA PRO A 66 6.67 -19.17 -3.42
C PRO A 66 7.92 -18.32 -3.23
N GLU A 67 9.02 -18.68 -3.90
CA GLU A 67 10.30 -17.97 -3.78
C GLU A 67 10.17 -16.48 -4.12
N ARG A 68 9.45 -16.19 -5.23
CA ARG A 68 9.18 -14.85 -5.73
C ARG A 68 7.69 -14.59 -5.83
N TYR A 69 7.21 -13.55 -5.16
CA TYR A 69 5.79 -13.19 -5.23
C TYR A 69 5.51 -11.71 -5.04
N ILE A 70 4.38 -11.32 -5.62
CA ILE A 70 3.69 -10.09 -5.27
C ILE A 70 2.71 -10.38 -4.13
N LEU A 71 2.74 -9.54 -3.11
CA LEU A 71 1.80 -9.58 -2.00
C LEU A 71 0.60 -8.67 -2.32
N THR A 72 -0.60 -9.17 -2.06
CA THR A 72 -1.83 -8.37 -2.08
C THR A 72 -2.67 -8.67 -0.85
N LEU A 73 -3.29 -7.63 -0.29
CA LEU A 73 -4.19 -7.78 0.85
C LEU A 73 -5.63 -7.73 0.36
N MET A 74 -6.39 -8.80 0.62
CA MET A 74 -7.81 -8.90 0.37
C MET A 74 -8.58 -8.20 1.49
N THR A 75 -8.94 -6.95 1.26
CA THR A 75 -9.78 -6.17 2.17
C THR A 75 -11.01 -5.65 1.45
N VAL A 76 -12.03 -5.20 2.20
CA VAL A 76 -13.24 -4.63 1.59
C VAL A 76 -12.91 -3.38 0.76
N GLU A 77 -11.86 -2.68 1.12
CA GLU A 77 -11.38 -1.47 0.45
C GLU A 77 -10.73 -1.76 -0.91
N THR A 78 -10.24 -2.98 -1.15
CA THR A 78 -9.49 -3.37 -2.36
C THR A 78 -10.30 -4.16 -3.39
N LEU A 79 -11.59 -4.39 -3.13
CA LEU A 79 -12.46 -5.20 -3.99
C LEU A 79 -12.33 -4.83 -5.47
N GLY A 80 -11.83 -5.80 -6.24
CA GLY A 80 -11.66 -5.71 -7.69
C GLY A 80 -10.21 -5.79 -8.13
N GLN A 81 -9.25 -5.33 -7.33
CA GLN A 81 -7.82 -5.40 -7.69
C GLN A 81 -7.35 -6.85 -7.85
N GLU A 82 -7.88 -7.76 -7.03
CA GLU A 82 -7.45 -9.16 -7.02
C GLU A 82 -7.87 -9.83 -8.33
N ARG A 83 -9.05 -9.47 -8.85
CA ARG A 83 -9.51 -9.94 -10.14
C ARG A 83 -8.59 -9.46 -11.26
N MET A 84 -8.17 -8.19 -11.24
CA MET A 84 -7.21 -7.67 -12.21
C MET A 84 -5.89 -8.44 -12.18
N LEU A 85 -5.36 -8.72 -11.00
CA LEU A 85 -4.12 -9.50 -10.86
C LEU A 85 -4.28 -10.93 -11.38
N LEU A 86 -5.43 -11.57 -11.14
CA LEU A 86 -5.76 -12.88 -11.73
C LEU A 86 -5.93 -12.82 -13.25
N ASP A 87 -6.50 -11.74 -13.79
CA ASP A 87 -6.61 -11.51 -15.24
C ASP A 87 -5.20 -11.36 -15.87
N LEU A 88 -4.31 -10.58 -15.25
CA LEU A 88 -2.91 -10.44 -15.70
C LEU A 88 -2.15 -11.75 -15.67
N MET A 89 -2.34 -12.54 -14.61
CA MET A 89 -1.70 -13.84 -14.48
C MET A 89 -2.22 -14.83 -15.52
N ALA A 90 -3.53 -14.86 -15.77
CA ALA A 90 -4.14 -15.69 -16.83
C ALA A 90 -3.64 -15.29 -18.23
N GLY A 91 -3.43 -14.00 -18.47
CA GLY A 91 -2.86 -13.47 -19.71
C GLY A 91 -1.35 -13.65 -19.86
N GLY A 92 -0.67 -14.26 -18.87
CA GLY A 92 0.78 -14.47 -18.92
C GLY A 92 1.62 -13.20 -18.73
N ARG A 93 1.01 -12.08 -18.34
CA ARG A 93 1.70 -10.78 -18.15
C ARG A 93 2.22 -10.56 -16.74
N LEU A 94 1.91 -11.46 -15.81
CA LEU A 94 2.48 -11.47 -14.47
C LEU A 94 3.45 -12.66 -14.30
N GLY A 95 4.74 -12.35 -14.28
CA GLY A 95 5.83 -13.33 -14.15
C GLY A 95 6.12 -13.81 -12.72
N ALA A 96 5.48 -13.21 -11.71
CA ALA A 96 5.59 -13.61 -10.31
C ALA A 96 4.35 -14.37 -9.84
N ASP A 97 4.51 -15.15 -8.77
CA ASP A 97 3.35 -15.75 -8.09
C ASP A 97 2.64 -14.72 -7.22
N LEU A 98 1.40 -15.01 -6.84
CA LEU A 98 0.55 -14.09 -6.10
C LEU A 98 0.20 -14.67 -4.74
N VAL A 99 0.53 -13.93 -3.68
CA VAL A 99 0.10 -14.25 -2.31
C VAL A 99 -1.02 -13.29 -1.93
N LEU A 100 -2.20 -13.85 -1.69
CA LEU A 100 -3.41 -13.12 -1.31
C LEU A 100 -3.70 -13.35 0.18
N CYS A 101 -3.54 -12.31 0.99
CA CYS A 101 -3.77 -12.39 2.44
C CYS A 101 -5.04 -11.62 2.82
N GLY A 102 -5.94 -12.22 3.58
CA GLY A 102 -7.07 -11.48 4.12
C GLY A 102 -8.06 -12.36 4.85
N ARG A 103 -9.21 -11.81 5.22
CA ARG A 103 -10.23 -12.63 5.89
C ARG A 103 -10.97 -13.50 4.89
N ARG A 104 -11.27 -14.74 5.30
CA ARG A 104 -12.16 -15.60 4.53
C ARG A 104 -13.53 -14.93 4.38
N SER A 105 -14.02 -14.93 3.15
CA SER A 105 -15.30 -14.30 2.77
C SER A 105 -15.83 -14.96 1.51
N PHE A 106 -17.12 -14.74 1.21
CA PHE A 106 -17.73 -15.22 -0.03
C PHE A 106 -16.96 -14.73 -1.28
N TYR A 107 -16.48 -13.48 -1.26
CA TYR A 107 -15.69 -12.93 -2.35
C TYR A 107 -14.32 -13.63 -2.49
N ALA A 108 -13.64 -13.93 -1.38
CA ALA A 108 -12.39 -14.68 -1.43
C ALA A 108 -12.59 -16.12 -1.96
N ASP A 109 -13.68 -16.79 -1.54
CA ASP A 109 -14.03 -18.12 -2.06
C ASP A 109 -14.35 -18.07 -3.57
N MET A 110 -14.99 -17.00 -4.05
CA MET A 110 -15.23 -16.76 -5.48
C MET A 110 -13.93 -16.54 -6.26
N LEU A 111 -12.99 -15.76 -5.72
CA LEU A 111 -11.67 -15.57 -6.33
C LEU A 111 -10.88 -16.89 -6.40
N LEU A 112 -10.93 -17.69 -5.33
CA LEU A 112 -10.29 -19.00 -5.29
C LEU A 112 -10.86 -19.94 -6.37
N ARG A 113 -12.19 -19.95 -6.56
CA ARG A 113 -12.84 -20.70 -7.66
C ARG A 113 -12.37 -20.19 -9.01
N THR A 114 -12.36 -18.88 -9.21
CA THR A 114 -11.89 -18.25 -10.46
C THR A 114 -10.44 -18.63 -10.78
N ALA A 115 -9.55 -18.62 -9.78
CA ALA A 115 -8.17 -19.03 -9.94
C ALA A 115 -8.05 -20.52 -10.33
N ARG A 116 -8.89 -21.40 -9.76
CA ARG A 116 -8.93 -22.83 -10.14
C ARG A 116 -9.43 -23.04 -11.57
N ASP A 117 -10.53 -22.40 -11.94
CA ASP A 117 -11.14 -22.54 -13.26
C ASP A 117 -10.19 -22.08 -14.37
N ARG A 118 -9.34 -21.10 -14.06
CA ARG A 118 -8.30 -20.57 -14.96
C ARG A 118 -6.95 -21.27 -14.84
N ARG A 119 -6.85 -22.37 -14.08
CA ARG A 119 -5.62 -23.15 -13.87
C ARG A 119 -4.46 -22.36 -13.23
N LEU A 120 -4.79 -21.33 -12.45
CA LEU A 120 -3.84 -20.48 -11.73
C LEU A 120 -3.54 -20.95 -10.31
N ALA A 121 -4.21 -22.00 -9.82
CA ALA A 121 -4.14 -22.45 -8.43
C ALA A 121 -2.71 -22.74 -7.93
N LEU A 122 -1.79 -23.17 -8.81
CA LEU A 122 -0.38 -23.42 -8.44
C LEU A 122 0.46 -22.14 -8.31
N ARG A 123 -0.04 -21.03 -8.86
CA ARG A 123 0.64 -19.72 -8.86
C ARG A 123 -0.02 -18.70 -7.92
N THR A 124 -1.10 -19.10 -7.25
CA THR A 124 -1.84 -18.27 -6.31
C THR A 124 -1.92 -18.93 -4.95
N ASN A 125 -1.46 -18.25 -3.91
CA ASN A 125 -1.54 -18.74 -2.54
C ASN A 125 -2.50 -17.86 -1.73
N PHE A 126 -3.62 -18.44 -1.30
CA PHE A 126 -4.65 -17.76 -0.51
C PHE A 126 -4.45 -18.07 0.98
N ILE A 127 -4.15 -17.05 1.77
CA ILE A 127 -3.85 -17.19 3.20
C ILE A 127 -4.87 -16.40 4.02
N TYR A 128 -5.59 -17.11 4.90
CA TYR A 128 -6.70 -16.53 5.67
C TYR A 128 -6.42 -16.34 7.15
N GLU A 129 -5.46 -17.08 7.69
CA GLU A 129 -5.15 -17.13 9.11
C GLU A 129 -3.65 -16.93 9.27
N TYR A 130 -3.28 -15.82 9.88
CA TYR A 130 -1.89 -15.44 10.14
C TYR A 130 -1.84 -14.46 11.31
N SER A 131 -0.75 -14.51 12.07
CA SER A 131 -0.45 -13.51 13.10
C SER A 131 0.08 -12.21 12.47
N PRO A 132 0.05 -11.09 13.20
CA PRO A 132 0.67 -9.85 12.74
C PRO A 132 2.18 -9.97 12.44
N GLU A 133 2.89 -10.85 13.14
CA GLU A 133 4.32 -11.11 12.96
C GLU A 133 4.57 -11.93 11.69
N GLU A 134 3.71 -12.93 11.43
CA GLU A 134 3.73 -13.70 10.18
C GLU A 134 3.43 -12.80 8.98
N LEU A 135 2.45 -11.89 9.09
CA LEU A 135 2.20 -10.89 8.06
C LEU A 135 3.44 -10.05 7.79
N SER A 136 4.14 -9.62 8.84
CA SER A 136 5.38 -8.85 8.71
C SER A 136 6.46 -9.65 7.99
N ALA A 137 6.55 -10.96 8.21
CA ALA A 137 7.43 -11.85 7.45
C ALA A 137 7.00 -11.98 5.97
N PHE A 138 5.70 -11.99 5.66
CA PHE A 138 5.23 -11.96 4.27
C PHE A 138 5.70 -10.69 3.56
N PHE A 139 5.60 -9.52 4.21
CA PHE A 139 6.12 -8.29 3.63
C PHE A 139 7.64 -8.34 3.40
N ARG A 140 8.43 -8.85 4.36
CA ARG A 140 9.89 -8.93 4.23
C ARG A 140 10.36 -9.87 3.11
N MET A 141 9.57 -10.89 2.80
CA MET A 141 9.88 -11.88 1.77
C MET A 141 9.26 -11.58 0.39
N ALA A 142 8.42 -10.56 0.28
CA ALA A 142 7.74 -10.22 -0.97
C ALA A 142 8.65 -9.43 -1.92
N ASP A 143 8.46 -9.62 -3.23
CA ASP A 143 9.12 -8.80 -4.27
C ASP A 143 8.43 -7.44 -4.46
N GLY A 144 7.18 -7.32 -4.00
CA GLY A 144 6.44 -6.06 -4.02
C GLY A 144 5.02 -6.19 -3.46
N LEU A 145 4.41 -5.04 -3.19
CA LEU A 145 3.02 -4.90 -2.73
C LEU A 145 2.15 -4.31 -3.84
N VAL A 146 0.98 -4.88 -4.08
CA VAL A 146 -0.11 -4.21 -4.81
C VAL A 146 -1.24 -3.87 -3.84
N TYR A 147 -1.47 -2.57 -3.66
CA TYR A 147 -2.51 -2.05 -2.78
C TYR A 147 -3.24 -0.87 -3.44
N LEU A 148 -4.28 -1.21 -4.19
CA LEU A 148 -5.14 -0.33 -4.98
C LEU A 148 -6.55 -0.22 -4.38
N PRO A 149 -6.71 0.36 -3.18
CA PRO A 149 -8.03 0.55 -2.61
C PRO A 149 -8.85 1.51 -3.49
N ARG A 150 -10.12 1.15 -3.75
CA ARG A 150 -11.07 1.97 -4.54
C ARG A 150 -11.67 3.12 -3.72
N LYS A 151 -11.67 3.00 -2.39
CA LYS A 151 -12.15 4.01 -1.43
C LYS A 151 -11.03 4.41 -0.48
N ARG A 152 -11.35 5.12 0.63
CA ARG A 152 -10.38 5.48 1.69
C ARG A 152 -9.69 4.23 2.27
N GLY A 153 -8.57 3.83 1.67
CA GLY A 153 -7.75 2.70 2.11
C GLY A 153 -7.05 2.94 3.45
N ARG A 154 -6.57 1.86 4.05
CA ARG A 154 -5.81 1.91 5.30
C ARG A 154 -4.37 2.31 5.03
N VAL A 155 -3.78 3.03 5.97
CA VAL A 155 -2.38 3.47 5.91
C VAL A 155 -1.42 2.31 6.27
N GLN A 156 -1.89 1.38 7.10
CA GLN A 156 -1.10 0.27 7.63
C GLN A 156 -0.35 -0.54 6.56
N PRO A 157 -0.97 -1.03 5.47
CA PRO A 157 -0.26 -1.86 4.47
C PRO A 157 0.86 -1.09 3.76
N VAL A 158 0.64 0.20 3.55
CA VAL A 158 1.65 1.08 2.94
C VAL A 158 2.84 1.23 3.89
N VAL A 159 2.58 1.45 5.18
CA VAL A 159 3.64 1.54 6.19
C VAL A 159 4.38 0.20 6.33
N GLU A 160 3.69 -0.93 6.28
CA GLU A 160 4.32 -2.27 6.32
C GLU A 160 5.27 -2.48 5.14
N ALA A 161 4.88 -2.09 3.92
CA ALA A 161 5.77 -2.14 2.75
C ALA A 161 7.00 -1.22 2.89
N LEU A 162 6.82 0.00 3.44
CA LEU A 162 7.93 0.92 3.67
C LEU A 162 8.94 0.33 4.67
N TYR A 163 8.47 -0.26 5.77
CA TYR A 163 9.36 -0.90 6.76
C TYR A 163 10.05 -2.15 6.22
N ALA A 164 9.37 -2.92 5.36
CA ALA A 164 9.98 -4.05 4.66
C ALA A 164 10.93 -3.64 3.53
N GLY A 165 10.91 -2.37 3.11
CA GLY A 165 11.74 -1.87 2.02
C GLY A 165 11.34 -2.43 0.65
N ILE A 166 10.11 -2.87 0.47
CA ILE A 166 9.64 -3.45 -0.79
C ILE A 166 8.98 -2.39 -1.69
N PRO A 167 9.08 -2.52 -3.02
CA PRO A 167 8.29 -1.73 -3.95
C PRO A 167 6.79 -1.89 -3.73
N ALA A 168 6.07 -0.78 -3.80
CA ALA A 168 4.61 -0.77 -3.69
C ALA A 168 3.98 -0.06 -4.88
N VAL A 169 2.96 -0.68 -5.46
CA VAL A 169 2.04 -0.08 -6.43
C VAL A 169 0.75 0.29 -5.68
N LEU A 170 0.46 1.58 -5.62
CA LEU A 170 -0.59 2.16 -4.77
C LEU A 170 -1.61 2.94 -5.59
N SER A 171 -2.88 2.97 -5.15
CA SER A 171 -3.84 3.92 -5.72
C SER A 171 -3.33 5.34 -5.55
N ASP A 172 -3.44 6.17 -6.59
CA ASP A 172 -3.08 7.58 -6.53
C ASP A 172 -4.09 8.37 -5.69
N THR A 173 -3.88 8.35 -4.38
CA THR A 173 -4.69 9.08 -3.41
C THR A 173 -3.79 9.98 -2.59
N ARG A 174 -4.34 11.13 -2.16
CA ARG A 174 -3.64 12.06 -1.26
C ARG A 174 -3.05 11.36 -0.04
N ARG A 175 -3.81 10.45 0.57
CA ARG A 175 -3.36 9.63 1.71
C ARG A 175 -2.15 8.76 1.38
N ASN A 176 -2.14 8.06 0.25
CA ASN A 176 -1.02 7.21 -0.15
C ASN A 176 0.22 8.03 -0.52
N ARG A 177 0.04 9.19 -1.17
CA ARG A 177 1.14 10.14 -1.45
C ARG A 177 1.75 10.71 -0.17
N LEU A 178 0.91 11.09 0.79
CA LEU A 178 1.36 11.53 2.11
C LEU A 178 1.98 10.42 2.95
N THR A 179 1.71 9.15 2.67
CA THR A 179 2.31 8.04 3.42
C THR A 179 3.64 7.60 2.82
N ALA A 180 3.65 7.24 1.53
CA ALA A 180 4.81 6.66 0.87
C ALA A 180 5.72 7.67 0.16
N GLY A 181 5.23 8.86 -0.22
CA GLY A 181 6.05 9.85 -0.92
C GLY A 181 6.67 9.33 -2.21
N ASP A 182 7.99 9.37 -2.31
CA ASP A 182 8.79 8.91 -3.47
C ASP A 182 9.10 7.40 -3.44
N ALA A 183 8.62 6.67 -2.42
CA ALA A 183 8.92 5.26 -2.21
C ALA A 183 7.92 4.28 -2.86
N ALA A 184 6.95 4.78 -3.63
CA ALA A 184 5.93 3.96 -4.30
C ALA A 184 5.63 4.44 -5.72
N ARG A 185 5.04 3.55 -6.52
CA ARG A 185 4.41 3.89 -7.79
C ARG A 185 2.91 4.10 -7.56
N TYR A 186 2.34 5.09 -8.23
CA TYR A 186 0.96 5.51 -8.04
C TYR A 186 0.18 5.34 -9.33
N ILE A 187 -0.98 4.70 -9.25
CA ILE A 187 -1.89 4.49 -10.38
C ILE A 187 -3.26 5.07 -10.01
N ALA A 188 -3.76 6.03 -10.79
CA ALA A 188 -5.01 6.73 -10.50
C ALA A 188 -6.25 5.93 -10.94
N CYS A 189 -6.23 5.42 -12.16
CA CYS A 189 -7.28 4.57 -12.71
C CYS A 189 -6.58 3.34 -13.31
N PRO A 190 -6.50 2.23 -12.56
CA PRO A 190 -5.70 1.11 -13.01
C PRO A 190 -6.37 0.45 -14.20
N GLU A 191 -5.74 0.59 -15.36
CA GLU A 191 -5.95 -0.28 -16.51
C GLU A 191 -5.01 -1.49 -16.42
N LEU A 192 -5.41 -2.61 -17.02
CA LEU A 192 -4.62 -3.85 -16.97
C LEU A 192 -3.20 -3.63 -17.53
N ASP A 193 -3.08 -2.87 -18.63
CA ASP A 193 -1.79 -2.63 -19.29
C ASP A 193 -0.83 -1.82 -18.40
N GLU A 194 -1.30 -0.70 -17.84
CA GLU A 194 -0.49 0.15 -16.96
C GLU A 194 -0.04 -0.60 -15.70
N LEU A 195 -0.93 -1.42 -15.12
CA LEU A 195 -0.60 -2.24 -13.96
C LEU A 195 0.44 -3.31 -14.31
N ALA A 196 0.28 -3.98 -15.45
CA ALA A 196 1.22 -5.01 -15.91
C ALA A 196 2.62 -4.43 -16.13
N ASP A 197 2.72 -3.32 -16.85
CA ASP A 197 4.01 -2.69 -17.19
C ASP A 197 4.70 -2.16 -15.92
N THR A 198 3.93 -1.62 -14.97
CA THR A 198 4.45 -1.19 -13.67
C THR A 198 4.98 -2.38 -12.86
N LEU A 199 4.27 -3.50 -12.85
CA LEU A 199 4.69 -4.71 -12.14
C LEU A 199 5.92 -5.36 -12.79
N ASP A 200 5.97 -5.42 -14.12
CA ASP A 200 7.13 -5.93 -14.83
C ASP A 200 8.38 -5.10 -14.54
N ALA A 201 8.28 -3.76 -14.56
CA ALA A 201 9.38 -2.89 -14.18
C ALA A 201 9.88 -3.16 -12.75
N ILE A 202 8.97 -3.36 -11.78
CA ILE A 202 9.32 -3.70 -10.39
C ILE A 202 10.00 -5.08 -10.29
N LEU A 203 9.53 -6.06 -11.04
CA LEU A 203 10.01 -7.44 -10.98
C LEU A 203 11.34 -7.64 -11.74
N SER A 204 11.59 -6.83 -12.77
CA SER A 204 12.74 -6.97 -13.68
C SER A 204 13.88 -6.00 -13.36
N ASP A 205 13.61 -4.80 -12.82
CA ASP A 205 14.64 -3.78 -12.55
C ASP A 205 15.18 -3.84 -11.11
N SER A 206 16.35 -4.47 -10.96
CA SER A 206 17.09 -4.51 -9.68
C SER A 206 17.64 -3.15 -9.22
N GLY A 207 17.85 -2.20 -10.14
CA GLY A 207 18.24 -0.82 -9.84
C GLY A 207 17.08 -0.05 -9.21
N LEU A 208 15.89 -0.17 -9.80
CA LEU A 208 14.66 0.39 -9.27
C LEU A 208 14.37 -0.13 -7.84
N ARG A 209 14.52 -1.43 -7.60
CA ARG A 209 14.33 -2.00 -6.25
C ARG A 209 15.27 -1.39 -5.21
N ARG A 210 16.56 -1.23 -5.54
CA ARG A 210 17.54 -0.59 -4.64
C ARG A 210 17.22 0.88 -4.40
N GLN A 211 16.80 1.61 -5.44
CA GLN A 211 16.38 2.99 -5.30
C GLN A 211 15.18 3.11 -4.35
N VAL A 212 14.16 2.28 -4.55
CA VAL A 212 12.97 2.24 -3.71
C VAL A 212 13.32 1.92 -2.26
N GLN A 213 14.19 0.94 -2.00
CA GLN A 213 14.68 0.64 -0.65
C GLN A 213 15.28 1.89 0.02
N GLY A 214 16.11 2.65 -0.69
CA GLY A 214 16.65 3.92 -0.19
C GLY A 214 15.57 4.96 0.12
N CYS A 215 14.55 5.08 -0.72
CA CYS A 215 13.39 5.95 -0.48
C CYS A 215 12.58 5.50 0.74
N CYS A 216 12.31 4.19 0.87
CA CYS A 216 11.62 3.60 2.00
C CYS A 216 12.31 3.93 3.33
N LEU A 217 13.63 3.74 3.40
CA LEU A 217 14.42 4.06 4.59
C LEU A 217 14.28 5.54 4.98
N ARG A 218 14.49 6.47 4.03
CA ARG A 218 14.31 7.91 4.29
C ARG A 218 12.88 8.24 4.73
N ARG A 219 11.88 7.54 4.18
CA ARG A 219 10.48 7.77 4.49
C ARG A 219 10.13 7.29 5.90
N VAL A 220 10.60 6.11 6.28
CA VAL A 220 10.42 5.54 7.62
C VAL A 220 11.03 6.43 8.70
N GLU A 221 12.20 7.03 8.45
CA GLU A 221 12.80 8.00 9.39
C GLU A 221 11.88 9.19 9.71
N ARG A 222 11.09 9.67 8.74
CA ARG A 222 10.12 10.76 8.96
C ARG A 222 8.93 10.35 9.83
N TRP A 223 8.67 9.06 9.94
CA TRP A 223 7.58 8.51 10.74
C TRP A 223 7.99 8.17 12.17
N LYS A 224 9.30 8.26 12.50
CA LYS A 224 9.77 8.10 13.87
C LYS A 224 9.37 9.30 14.72
N THR A 225 8.94 9.02 15.95
CA THR A 225 8.72 10.05 16.97
C THR A 225 10.01 10.34 17.78
N PRO A 226 10.07 11.42 18.58
CA PRO A 226 11.19 11.65 19.49
C PRO A 226 11.41 10.50 20.51
N ASP A 227 10.34 9.93 21.06
CA ASP A 227 10.41 8.76 21.97
C ASP A 227 11.03 7.52 21.29
N ASP A 228 10.80 7.43 19.99
CA ASP A 228 11.30 6.38 19.11
C ASP A 228 12.82 6.47 18.89
N ASN A 229 13.42 7.65 19.03
CA ASN A 229 14.87 7.88 18.89
C ASN A 229 15.62 7.57 20.20
N LEU A 230 14.96 7.74 21.34
CA LEU A 230 15.51 7.43 22.67
C LEU A 230 15.66 5.91 22.87
N ARG A 231 14.72 5.10 22.34
CA ARG A 231 14.76 3.61 22.39
C ARG A 231 15.67 2.94 21.36
N THR A 232 16.51 3.69 20.65
CA THR A 232 17.49 3.17 19.67
C THR A 232 18.94 3.36 20.11
N ARG A 233 19.16 3.96 21.29
CA ARG A 233 20.48 4.25 21.86
C ARG A 233 20.87 3.32 23.02
N GLU A 234 20.10 2.26 23.24
CA GLU A 234 20.44 1.14 24.15
C GLU A 234 20.78 -0.09 23.30
#